data_AF-A0AA41TBF5-F1
#
_entry.id   AF-A0AA41TBF5-F1
#
_cell.length_a   1.000
_cell.length_b   1.000
_cell.length_c   1.000
_cell.angle_alpha   90.00
_cell.angle_beta   90.00
_cell.angle_gamma   90.00
#
_symmetry.space_group_name_H-M   'P 1'
#
loop_
_entity.id
_entity.type
_entity.pdbx_description
1 polymer ?
#
loop_
_entity_poly.entity_id
_entity_poly.type
_entity_poly.pdbx_seq_one_letter_code
_entity_poly.pdbx_strand_id
1 'polypeptide(L)'
;MKIEEDAKNLAKLSQNSLAAQEEGSLGEAWAQVKKNLADEAEVHLKFSAKIQSQVEKPLMNFHENFKKDMKKCDHRIADLCKQLASRYASVEKAWKALTEWQRDLEMKTQQLSNKTEEDIKKAWRKSTQTGDDLMCCVDLYNQAQSKWFEEMVTTTLELEQLEVERVEMIRQHLCQYTQLQHEVDMFNQSTVEPVDQLL
;
A
#
# COMPACT_ATOMS: atom_id res chain seq x y z
N MET A 1 -21.53 11.10 13.85
CA MET A 1 -21.49 9.62 14.00
C MET A 1 -22.75 9.14 14.75
N LYS A 2 -23.25 7.91 14.55
CA LYS A 2 -24.49 7.44 15.21
C LYS A 2 -24.44 7.54 16.74
N ILE A 3 -23.28 7.21 17.33
CA ILE A 3 -23.01 7.31 18.77
C ILE A 3 -23.20 8.74 19.32
N GLU A 4 -22.78 9.76 18.58
CA GLU A 4 -22.94 11.17 19.00
C GLU A 4 -24.40 11.61 19.00
N GLU A 5 -25.19 11.08 18.06
CA GLU A 5 -26.62 11.35 17.99
C GLU A 5 -27.35 10.70 19.16
N ASP A 6 -26.97 9.46 19.51
CA ASP A 6 -27.53 8.74 20.64
C ASP A 6 -27.16 9.43 21.97
N ALA A 7 -25.91 9.90 22.13
CA ALA A 7 -25.48 10.72 23.26
C ALA A 7 -26.30 12.02 23.40
N LYS A 8 -26.56 12.73 22.29
CA LYS A 8 -27.42 13.93 22.31
C LYS A 8 -28.84 13.62 22.76
N ASN A 9 -29.39 12.49 22.34
CA ASN A 9 -30.74 12.06 22.72
C ASN A 9 -30.82 11.73 24.21
N LEU A 10 -29.83 11.02 24.76
CA LEU A 10 -29.72 10.74 26.20
C LEU A 10 -29.60 12.03 27.01
N ALA A 11 -28.72 12.95 26.59
CA ALA A 11 -28.56 14.25 27.23
C ALA A 11 -29.89 15.04 27.23
N LYS A 12 -30.62 15.05 26.11
CA LYS A 12 -31.93 15.70 26.03
C LYS A 12 -32.96 15.06 26.95
N LEU A 13 -32.99 13.74 27.03
CA LEU A 13 -33.93 12.99 27.88
C LEU A 13 -33.65 13.22 29.38
N SER A 14 -32.37 13.34 29.77
CA SER A 14 -31.96 13.63 31.15
C SER A 14 -32.56 14.91 31.72
N GLN A 15 -32.80 15.91 30.86
CA GLN A 15 -33.31 17.23 31.24
C GLN A 15 -34.85 17.31 31.28
N ASN A 16 -35.55 16.18 31.13
CA ASN A 16 -37.00 16.17 31.12
C ASN A 16 -37.59 16.43 32.54
N SER A 17 -38.70 17.16 32.59
CA SER A 17 -39.45 17.48 33.82
C SER A 17 -40.44 16.39 34.25
N LEU A 18 -40.47 15.22 33.59
CA LEU A 18 -41.32 14.10 33.99
C LEU A 18 -41.06 13.68 35.44
N ALA A 19 -42.16 13.51 36.20
CA ALA A 19 -42.18 13.14 37.62
C ALA A 19 -41.23 13.97 38.52
N ALA A 20 -41.01 15.24 38.16
CA ALA A 20 -40.20 16.16 38.98
C ALA A 20 -40.87 16.59 40.30
N GLN A 21 -42.15 16.27 40.48
CA GLN A 21 -42.92 16.55 41.70
C GLN A 21 -42.89 15.38 42.70
N GLU A 22 -42.24 14.27 42.35
CA GLU A 22 -42.09 13.14 43.27
C GLU A 22 -41.20 13.54 44.44
N GLU A 23 -41.66 13.31 45.66
CA GLU A 23 -40.97 13.70 46.89
C GLU A 23 -40.46 12.48 47.68
N GLY A 24 -39.64 12.74 48.70
CA GLY A 24 -39.04 11.70 49.53
C GLY A 24 -37.98 10.87 48.79
N SER A 25 -37.64 9.71 49.35
CA SER A 25 -36.58 8.84 48.83
C SER A 25 -36.83 8.36 47.39
N LEU A 26 -38.10 8.15 47.02
CA LEU A 26 -38.47 7.78 45.65
C LEU A 26 -38.19 8.92 44.66
N GLY A 27 -38.45 10.17 45.06
CA GLY A 27 -38.12 11.35 44.28
C GLY A 27 -36.61 11.53 44.10
N GLU A 28 -35.83 11.29 45.15
CA GLU A 28 -34.35 11.31 45.10
C GLU A 28 -33.80 10.22 44.15
N ALA A 29 -34.30 8.99 44.24
CA ALA A 29 -33.93 7.91 43.33
C ALA A 29 -34.30 8.23 41.87
N TRP A 30 -35.49 8.79 41.63
CA TRP A 30 -35.91 9.23 40.29
C TRP A 30 -35.04 10.36 39.72
N ALA A 31 -34.65 11.33 40.56
CA ALA A 31 -33.72 12.39 40.16
C ALA A 31 -32.34 11.81 39.80
N GLN A 32 -31.87 10.80 40.55
CA GLN A 32 -30.61 10.12 40.25
C GLN A 32 -30.67 9.33 38.95
N VAL A 33 -31.79 8.68 38.61
CA VAL A 33 -31.99 8.03 37.29
C VAL A 33 -31.81 9.05 36.16
N LYS A 34 -32.42 10.24 36.27
CA LYS A 34 -32.26 11.30 35.25
C LYS A 34 -30.81 11.78 35.14
N LYS A 35 -30.11 11.89 36.28
CA LYS A 35 -28.68 12.23 36.30
C LYS A 35 -27.84 11.15 35.60
N ASN A 36 -28.11 9.88 35.84
CA ASN A 36 -27.39 8.78 35.17
C ASN A 36 -27.52 8.84 33.64
N LEU A 37 -28.69 9.23 33.11
CA LEU A 37 -28.86 9.44 31.67
C LEU A 37 -27.93 10.54 31.12
N ALA A 38 -27.67 11.59 31.92
CA ALA A 38 -26.70 12.62 31.55
C ALA A 38 -25.25 12.10 31.63
N ASP A 39 -24.93 11.33 32.67
CA ASP A 39 -23.61 10.72 32.85
C ASP A 39 -23.31 9.72 31.71
N GLU A 40 -24.29 8.89 31.31
CA GLU A 40 -24.19 7.97 30.17
C GLU A 40 -23.97 8.73 28.84
N ALA A 41 -24.69 9.83 28.64
CA ALA A 41 -24.48 10.69 27.47
C ALA A 41 -23.04 11.24 27.40
N GLU A 42 -22.46 11.62 28.54
CA GLU A 42 -21.07 12.09 28.60
C GLU A 42 -20.07 10.97 28.29
N VAL A 43 -20.31 9.75 28.78
CA VAL A 43 -19.50 8.56 28.47
C VAL A 43 -19.49 8.29 26.96
N HIS A 44 -20.66 8.29 26.32
CA HIS A 44 -20.78 8.09 24.86
C HIS A 44 -20.11 9.20 24.05
N LEU A 45 -20.20 10.46 24.50
CA LEU A 45 -19.53 11.57 23.84
C LEU A 45 -18.00 11.46 23.92
N LYS A 46 -17.47 11.09 25.10
CA LYS A 46 -16.02 10.83 25.27
C LYS A 46 -15.57 9.66 24.42
N PHE A 47 -16.36 8.59 24.33
CA PHE A 47 -16.08 7.46 23.46
C PHE A 47 -15.98 7.88 22.00
N SER A 48 -16.94 8.65 21.50
CA SER A 48 -16.93 9.21 20.14
C SER A 48 -15.62 9.97 19.85
N ALA A 49 -15.23 10.87 20.76
CA ALA A 49 -14.01 11.64 20.61
C ALA A 49 -12.74 10.76 20.62
N LYS A 50 -12.71 9.70 21.44
CA LYS A 50 -11.61 8.72 21.46
C LYS A 50 -11.57 7.92 20.15
N ILE A 51 -12.69 7.45 19.60
CA ILE A 51 -12.73 6.78 18.29
C ILE A 51 -12.13 7.68 17.22
N GLN A 52 -12.59 8.94 17.14
CA GLN A 52 -12.14 9.86 16.11
C GLN A 52 -10.63 10.13 16.19
N SER A 53 -10.11 10.33 17.41
CA SER A 53 -8.70 10.69 17.62
C SER A 53 -7.74 9.51 17.60
N GLN A 54 -8.14 8.35 18.12
CA GLN A 54 -7.27 7.20 18.32
C GLN A 54 -7.45 6.10 17.28
N VAL A 55 -8.52 6.13 16.48
CA VAL A 55 -8.81 5.10 15.46
C VAL A 55 -8.97 5.73 14.09
N GLU A 56 -9.93 6.64 13.92
CA GLU A 56 -10.27 7.19 12.60
C GLU A 56 -9.12 8.02 11.98
N LYS A 57 -8.62 9.02 12.71
CA LYS A 57 -7.53 9.87 12.21
C LYS A 57 -6.25 9.10 11.88
N PRO A 58 -5.72 8.21 12.75
CA PRO A 58 -4.55 7.41 12.42
C PRO A 58 -4.74 6.54 11.18
N LEU A 59 -5.92 5.91 11.01
CA LEU A 59 -6.22 5.10 9.83
C LEU A 59 -6.28 5.95 8.55
N MET A 60 -6.87 7.15 8.62
CA MET A 60 -7.00 8.05 7.47
C MET A 60 -5.67 8.69 7.05
N ASN A 61 -4.82 9.01 8.02
CA ASN A 61 -3.55 9.68 7.79
C ASN A 61 -2.37 8.71 7.59
N PHE A 62 -2.62 7.40 7.70
CA PHE A 62 -1.59 6.40 7.44
C PHE A 62 -1.14 6.46 5.98
N HIS A 63 0.15 6.72 5.79
CA HIS A 63 0.79 6.91 4.49
C HIS A 63 0.06 7.88 3.55
N GLU A 64 -0.17 9.13 3.99
CA GLU A 64 -0.75 10.20 3.15
C GLU A 64 -0.07 10.36 1.77
N ASN A 65 1.23 10.07 1.67
CA ASN A 65 2.01 10.15 0.42
C ASN A 65 2.04 8.86 -0.40
N PHE A 66 1.42 7.77 0.06
CA PHE A 66 1.54 6.43 -0.53
C PHE A 66 1.28 6.41 -2.04
N LYS A 67 0.21 7.07 -2.48
CA LYS A 67 -0.19 7.12 -3.89
C LYS A 67 0.89 7.77 -4.77
N LYS A 68 1.58 8.79 -4.25
CA LYS A 68 2.65 9.48 -4.97
C LYS A 68 3.88 8.60 -5.06
N ASP A 69 4.26 7.96 -3.97
CA ASP A 69 5.46 7.12 -3.92
C ASP A 69 5.28 5.83 -4.72
N MET A 70 4.09 5.23 -4.69
CA MET A 70 3.74 4.08 -5.55
C MET A 70 3.84 4.42 -7.04
N LYS A 71 3.41 5.62 -7.45
CA LYS A 71 3.58 6.08 -8.84
C LYS A 71 5.05 6.21 -9.20
N LYS A 72 5.90 6.78 -8.33
CA LYS A 72 7.34 6.89 -8.61
C LYS A 72 7.98 5.51 -8.76
N CYS A 73 7.59 4.57 -7.89
CA CYS A 73 8.03 3.18 -7.94
C CYS A 73 7.66 2.51 -9.28
N ASP A 74 6.40 2.64 -9.69
CA ASP A 74 5.90 2.14 -10.97
C ASP A 74 6.67 2.71 -12.16
N HIS A 75 6.89 4.03 -12.19
CA HIS A 75 7.68 4.68 -13.25
C HIS A 75 9.12 4.16 -13.30
N ARG A 76 9.78 3.99 -12.15
CA ARG A 76 11.16 3.46 -12.07
C ARG A 76 11.24 2.07 -12.71
N ILE A 77 10.35 1.15 -12.34
CA ILE A 77 10.35 -0.21 -12.90
C ILE A 77 9.99 -0.20 -14.38
N ALA A 78 9.00 0.59 -14.79
CA ALA A 78 8.61 0.71 -16.19
C ALA A 78 9.76 1.21 -17.08
N ASP A 79 10.56 2.16 -16.60
CA ASP A 79 11.70 2.68 -17.36
C ASP A 79 12.84 1.66 -17.48
N LEU A 80 13.05 0.80 -16.46
CA LEU A 80 13.98 -0.33 -16.57
C LEU A 80 13.49 -1.37 -17.59
N CYS A 81 12.19 -1.69 -17.60
CA CYS A 81 11.59 -2.57 -18.60
C CYS A 81 11.77 -2.03 -20.03
N LYS A 82 11.56 -0.73 -20.24
CA LYS A 82 11.80 -0.09 -21.55
C LYS A 82 13.26 -0.19 -21.99
N GLN A 83 14.20 0.04 -21.07
CA GLN A 83 15.63 -0.11 -21.35
C GLN A 83 15.97 -1.55 -21.74
N LEU A 84 15.45 -2.53 -21.00
CA LEU A 84 15.65 -3.94 -21.31
C LEU A 84 15.10 -4.32 -22.69
N ALA A 85 13.89 -3.87 -23.02
CA ALA A 85 13.28 -4.08 -24.33
C ALA A 85 14.12 -3.46 -25.47
N SER A 86 14.67 -2.25 -25.26
CA SER A 86 15.57 -1.61 -26.22
C SER A 86 16.88 -2.38 -26.41
N ARG A 87 17.45 -2.93 -25.34
CA ARG A 87 18.65 -3.79 -25.44
C ARG A 87 18.36 -5.08 -26.18
N TYR A 88 17.23 -5.72 -25.88
CA TYR A 88 16.78 -6.92 -26.60
C TYR A 88 16.65 -6.67 -28.11
N ALA A 89 16.00 -5.58 -28.52
CA ALA A 89 15.90 -5.19 -29.92
C ALA A 89 17.27 -4.97 -30.59
N SER A 90 18.26 -4.47 -29.84
CA SER A 90 19.63 -4.28 -30.33
C SER A 90 20.34 -5.62 -30.56
N VAL A 91 20.18 -6.57 -29.63
CA VAL A 91 20.67 -7.96 -29.78
C VAL A 91 20.05 -8.62 -31.01
N GLU A 92 18.73 -8.54 -31.19
CA GLU A 92 18.07 -9.13 -32.37
C GLU A 92 18.60 -8.54 -33.68
N LYS A 93 18.84 -7.23 -33.71
CA LYS A 93 19.40 -6.56 -34.88
C LYS A 93 20.83 -7.01 -35.18
N ALA A 94 21.69 -7.10 -34.16
CA ALA A 94 23.07 -7.55 -34.30
C ALA A 94 23.14 -9.02 -34.74
N TRP A 95 22.27 -9.87 -34.19
CA TRP A 95 22.16 -11.28 -34.57
C TRP A 95 21.74 -11.47 -36.03
N LYS A 96 20.75 -10.70 -36.50
CA LYS A 96 20.35 -10.70 -37.91
C LYS A 96 21.50 -10.29 -38.82
N ALA A 97 22.24 -9.24 -38.47
CA ALA A 97 23.40 -8.78 -39.22
C ALA A 97 24.53 -9.82 -39.27
N LEU A 98 24.83 -10.49 -38.16
CA LEU A 98 25.81 -11.57 -38.13
C LEU A 98 25.40 -12.72 -39.06
N THR A 99 24.14 -13.14 -38.98
CA THR A 99 23.60 -14.23 -39.82
C THR A 99 23.68 -13.88 -41.31
N GLU A 100 23.43 -12.61 -41.68
CA GLU A 100 23.55 -12.13 -43.06
C GLU A 100 25.00 -12.19 -43.55
N TRP A 101 25.96 -11.69 -42.77
CA TRP A 101 27.39 -11.69 -43.15
C TRP A 101 28.02 -13.08 -43.14
N GLN A 102 27.59 -13.97 -42.26
CA GLN A 102 27.99 -15.38 -42.29
C GLN A 102 27.56 -16.05 -43.60
N ARG A 103 26.33 -15.80 -44.05
CA ARG A 103 25.83 -16.32 -45.33
C ARG A 103 26.58 -15.72 -46.54
N ASP A 104 26.84 -14.42 -46.54
CA ASP A 104 27.64 -13.76 -47.60
C ASP A 104 29.06 -14.35 -47.68
N LEU A 105 29.71 -14.54 -46.54
CA LEU A 105 31.03 -15.17 -46.47
C LEU A 105 31.01 -16.61 -47.00
N GLU A 106 30.01 -17.40 -46.63
CA GLU A 106 29.85 -18.77 -47.11
C GLU A 106 29.67 -18.83 -48.63
N MET A 107 28.77 -18.02 -49.18
CA MET A 107 28.55 -17.95 -50.64
C MET A 107 29.81 -17.54 -51.40
N LYS A 108 30.54 -16.53 -50.92
CA LYS A 108 31.79 -16.08 -51.55
C LYS A 108 32.91 -17.12 -51.47
N THR A 109 32.93 -17.91 -50.39
CA THR A 109 33.90 -19.01 -50.23
C THR A 109 33.56 -20.20 -51.14
N GLN A 110 32.30 -20.41 -51.49
CA GLN A 110 31.90 -21.45 -52.45
C GLN A 110 32.14 -21.03 -53.92
N GLN A 111 32.13 -19.74 -54.24
CA GLN A 111 32.33 -19.19 -55.61
C GLN A 111 33.76 -18.72 -55.90
N LEU A 112 34.77 -19.47 -55.45
CA LEU A 112 36.20 -19.10 -55.55
C LEU A 112 36.69 -18.82 -56.97
N SER A 113 36.07 -19.41 -58.01
CA SER A 113 36.46 -19.20 -59.41
C SER A 113 36.16 -17.79 -59.92
N ASN A 114 35.21 -17.08 -59.29
CA ASN A 114 34.61 -15.84 -59.82
C ASN A 114 34.72 -14.65 -58.86
N LYS A 115 35.37 -14.81 -57.70
CA LYS A 115 35.49 -13.79 -56.65
C LYS A 115 36.95 -13.54 -56.30
N THR A 116 37.30 -12.26 -56.13
CA THR A 116 38.67 -11.88 -55.76
C THR A 116 38.95 -12.23 -54.30
N GLU A 117 40.18 -12.61 -53.98
CA GLU A 117 40.63 -12.88 -52.61
C GLU A 117 40.32 -11.71 -51.65
N GLU A 118 40.34 -10.47 -52.16
CA GLU A 118 39.97 -9.26 -51.42
C GLU A 118 38.49 -9.23 -50.99
N ASP A 119 37.57 -9.72 -51.83
CA ASP A 119 36.14 -9.78 -51.51
C ASP A 119 35.86 -10.76 -50.37
N ILE A 120 36.58 -11.88 -50.35
CA ILE A 120 36.51 -12.90 -49.30
C ILE A 120 37.09 -12.34 -48.00
N LYS A 121 38.27 -11.70 -48.04
CA LYS A 121 38.87 -11.03 -46.88
C LYS A 121 37.95 -9.95 -46.30
N LYS A 122 37.26 -9.19 -47.15
CA LYS A 122 36.30 -8.16 -46.72
C LYS A 122 35.07 -8.76 -46.03
N ALA A 123 34.48 -9.81 -46.61
CA ALA A 123 33.35 -10.51 -46.00
C ALA A 123 33.73 -11.15 -44.66
N TRP A 124 34.94 -11.71 -44.57
CA TRP A 124 35.46 -12.29 -43.33
C TRP A 124 35.59 -11.23 -42.23
N ARG A 125 36.24 -10.10 -42.52
CA ARG A 125 36.36 -8.97 -41.56
C ARG A 125 35.00 -8.46 -41.10
N LYS A 126 34.02 -8.38 -42.01
CA LYS A 126 32.67 -7.92 -41.67
C LYS A 126 31.92 -8.92 -40.79
N SER A 127 32.05 -10.22 -41.05
CA SER A 127 31.49 -11.29 -40.22
C SER A 127 32.09 -11.30 -38.81
N THR A 128 33.42 -11.13 -38.69
CA THR A 128 34.08 -10.99 -37.38
C THR A 128 33.57 -9.75 -36.64
N GLN A 129 33.52 -8.59 -37.30
CA GLN A 129 33.04 -7.34 -36.68
C GLN A 129 31.60 -7.46 -36.19
N THR A 130 30.69 -8.05 -36.97
CA THR A 130 29.30 -8.22 -36.53
C THR A 130 29.15 -9.27 -35.42
N GLY A 131 30.10 -10.20 -35.30
CA GLY A 131 30.25 -11.08 -34.15
C GLY A 131 30.62 -10.31 -32.88
N ASP A 132 31.62 -9.44 -32.96
CA ASP A 132 32.03 -8.57 -31.85
C ASP A 132 30.90 -7.61 -31.45
N ASP A 133 30.18 -7.05 -32.42
CA ASP A 133 29.02 -6.18 -32.18
C ASP A 133 27.89 -6.93 -31.47
N LEU A 134 27.62 -8.19 -31.85
CA LEU A 134 26.64 -9.05 -31.16
C LEU A 134 27.07 -9.32 -29.72
N MET A 135 28.33 -9.66 -29.49
CA MET A 135 28.87 -9.88 -28.14
C MET A 135 28.66 -8.64 -27.26
N CYS A 136 29.01 -7.46 -27.77
CA CYS A 136 28.78 -6.19 -27.08
C CYS A 136 27.29 -5.93 -26.78
N CYS A 137 26.39 -6.21 -27.74
CA CYS A 137 24.94 -6.05 -27.52
C CYS A 137 24.41 -6.99 -26.43
N VAL A 138 24.89 -8.24 -26.40
CA VAL A 138 24.50 -9.24 -25.39
C VAL A 138 25.00 -8.83 -24.01
N ASP A 139 26.23 -8.33 -23.89
CA ASP A 139 26.77 -7.84 -22.62
C ASP A 139 25.93 -6.68 -22.05
N LEU A 140 25.57 -5.71 -22.90
CA LEU A 140 24.72 -4.59 -22.50
C LEU A 140 23.28 -5.02 -22.15
N TYR A 141 22.75 -6.05 -22.82
CA TYR A 141 21.47 -6.65 -22.46
C TYR A 141 21.55 -7.30 -21.07
N ASN A 142 22.55 -8.12 -20.82
CA ASN A 142 22.74 -8.79 -19.53
C ASN A 142 22.92 -7.78 -18.40
N GLN A 143 23.69 -6.71 -18.61
CA GLN A 143 23.84 -5.63 -17.63
C GLN A 143 22.49 -4.94 -17.31
N ALA A 144 21.70 -4.62 -18.34
CA ALA A 144 20.39 -4.02 -18.15
C ALA A 144 19.42 -4.99 -17.44
N GLN A 145 19.49 -6.29 -17.75
CA GLN A 145 18.69 -7.33 -17.14
C GLN A 145 19.04 -7.52 -15.66
N SER A 146 20.32 -7.59 -15.30
CA SER A 146 20.78 -7.70 -13.92
C SER A 146 20.32 -6.50 -13.10
N LYS A 147 20.45 -5.28 -13.64
CA LYS A 147 19.96 -4.07 -12.97
C LYS A 147 18.45 -4.09 -12.75
N TRP A 148 17.68 -4.47 -13.78
CA TRP A 148 16.23 -4.62 -13.64
C TRP A 148 15.87 -5.68 -12.58
N PHE A 149 16.57 -6.82 -12.58
CA PHE A 149 16.34 -7.91 -11.64
C PHE A 149 16.58 -7.48 -10.19
N GLU A 150 17.72 -6.86 -9.88
CA GLU A 150 18.05 -6.40 -8.53
C GLU A 150 17.06 -5.36 -8.01
N GLU A 151 16.69 -4.39 -8.85
CA GLU A 151 15.70 -3.37 -8.50
C GLU A 151 14.30 -3.97 -8.32
N MET A 152 13.93 -4.97 -9.13
CA MET A 152 12.65 -5.67 -9.01
C MET A 152 12.56 -6.44 -7.71
N VAL A 153 13.59 -7.24 -7.39
CA VAL A 153 13.65 -8.02 -6.14
C VAL A 153 13.55 -7.08 -4.94
N THR A 154 14.38 -6.04 -4.89
CA THR A 154 14.39 -5.08 -3.78
C THR A 154 13.04 -4.39 -3.64
N THR A 155 12.47 -3.89 -4.75
CA THR A 155 11.16 -3.23 -4.75
C THR A 155 10.06 -4.17 -4.26
N THR A 156 10.06 -5.45 -4.68
CA THR A 156 9.04 -6.40 -4.24
C THR A 156 9.13 -6.73 -2.76
N LEU A 157 10.34 -6.80 -2.19
CA LEU A 157 10.53 -7.00 -0.74
C LEU A 157 10.09 -5.75 0.05
N GLU A 158 10.36 -4.55 -0.46
CA GLU A 158 9.86 -3.31 0.14
C GLU A 158 8.32 -3.27 0.13
N LEU A 159 7.68 -3.69 -0.96
CA LEU A 159 6.22 -3.77 -1.05
C LEU A 159 5.63 -4.83 -0.10
N GLU A 160 6.30 -5.97 0.05
CA GLU A 160 5.93 -6.99 1.03
C GLU A 160 5.97 -6.43 2.45
N GLN A 161 7.06 -5.75 2.82
CA GLN A 161 7.20 -5.12 4.13
C GLN A 161 6.12 -4.05 4.37
N LEU A 162 5.84 -3.20 3.37
CA LEU A 162 4.79 -2.18 3.46
C LEU A 162 3.39 -2.79 3.67
N GLU A 163 3.11 -3.94 3.05
CA GLU A 163 1.83 -4.62 3.24
C GLU A 163 1.73 -5.26 4.63
N VAL A 164 2.82 -5.84 5.15
CA VAL A 164 2.89 -6.34 6.53
C VAL A 164 2.63 -5.21 7.52
N GLU A 165 3.30 -4.06 7.34
CA GLU A 165 3.11 -2.87 8.18
C GLU A 165 1.67 -2.34 8.12
N ARG A 166 1.06 -2.33 6.93
CA ARG A 166 -0.33 -1.91 6.75
C ARG A 166 -1.29 -2.80 7.53
N VAL A 167 -1.14 -4.13 7.40
CA VAL A 167 -1.98 -5.10 8.10
C VAL A 167 -1.81 -4.97 9.61
N GLU A 168 -0.58 -4.85 10.09
CA GLU A 168 -0.29 -4.74 11.52
C GLU A 168 -0.83 -3.43 12.11
N MET A 169 -0.69 -2.32 11.40
CA MET A 169 -1.26 -1.03 11.79
C MET A 169 -2.79 -1.12 11.88
N ILE A 170 -3.46 -1.69 10.87
CA ILE A 170 -4.92 -1.88 10.90
C ILE A 170 -5.32 -2.76 12.09
N ARG A 171 -4.63 -3.89 12.29
CA ARG A 171 -4.88 -4.80 13.41
C ARG A 171 -4.77 -4.08 14.75
N GLN A 172 -3.71 -3.29 14.95
CA GLN A 172 -3.50 -2.51 16.17
C GLN A 172 -4.66 -1.55 16.44
N HIS A 173 -5.10 -0.79 15.43
CA HIS A 173 -6.19 0.19 15.60
C HIS A 173 -7.56 -0.46 15.78
N LEU A 174 -7.78 -1.64 15.19
CA LEU A 174 -8.98 -2.43 15.49
C LEU A 174 -8.95 -3.01 16.91
N CYS A 175 -7.79 -3.44 17.41
CA CYS A 175 -7.64 -3.80 18.83
C CYS A 175 -7.92 -2.61 19.74
N GLN A 176 -7.41 -1.42 19.40
CA GLN A 176 -7.70 -0.18 20.13
C GLN A 176 -9.20 0.11 20.14
N TYR A 177 -9.89 -0.03 19.01
CA TYR A 177 -11.34 0.11 18.95
C TYR A 177 -12.05 -0.85 19.90
N THR A 178 -11.70 -2.14 19.89
CA THR A 178 -12.32 -3.13 20.78
C THR A 178 -12.05 -2.85 22.26
N GLN A 179 -10.87 -2.33 22.59
CA GLN A 179 -10.54 -1.95 23.95
C GLN A 179 -11.38 -0.73 24.39
N LEU A 180 -11.48 0.29 23.54
CA LEU A 180 -12.30 1.47 23.83
C LEU A 180 -13.77 1.10 24.02
N GLN A 181 -14.28 0.15 23.21
CA GLN A 181 -15.64 -0.37 23.36
C GLN A 181 -15.82 -1.05 24.72
N HIS A 182 -14.89 -1.93 25.11
CA HIS A 182 -14.94 -2.60 26.41
C HIS A 182 -14.86 -1.62 27.59
N GLU A 183 -13.97 -0.62 27.54
CA GLU A 183 -13.88 0.42 28.57
C GLU A 183 -15.21 1.18 28.72
N VAL A 184 -15.86 1.50 27.61
CA VAL A 184 -17.11 2.27 27.60
C VAL A 184 -18.28 1.46 28.12
N ASP A 185 -18.37 0.17 27.76
CA ASP A 185 -19.38 -0.73 28.31
C ASP A 185 -19.23 -0.83 29.84
N MET A 186 -17.99 -0.93 30.35
CA MET A 186 -17.71 -0.94 31.79
C MET A 186 -18.10 0.38 32.48
N PHE A 187 -17.78 1.54 31.88
CA PHE A 187 -18.19 2.84 32.42
C PHE A 187 -19.71 3.02 32.42
N ASN A 188 -20.38 2.60 31.35
CA ASN A 188 -21.83 2.63 31.28
C ASN A 188 -22.44 1.75 32.38
N GLN A 189 -21.89 0.56 32.61
CA GLN A 189 -22.39 -0.36 33.62
C GLN A 189 -22.20 0.19 35.05
N SER A 190 -21.18 0.99 35.32
CA SER A 190 -21.01 1.63 36.63
C SER A 190 -21.92 2.84 36.84
N THR A 191 -22.50 3.42 35.79
CA THR A 191 -23.41 4.58 35.95
C THR A 191 -24.66 4.24 36.75
N VAL A 192 -25.09 2.98 36.83
CA VAL A 192 -26.31 2.58 37.58
C VAL A 192 -26.06 2.37 39.08
N GLU A 193 -24.83 2.19 39.52
CA GLU A 193 -24.48 1.94 40.93
C GLU A 193 -25.03 3.01 41.90
N PRO A 194 -25.03 4.33 41.58
CA PRO A 194 -25.62 5.35 42.45
C PRO A 194 -27.14 5.22 42.61
N VAL A 195 -27.85 4.66 41.62
CA VAL A 195 -29.30 4.41 41.73
C VAL A 195 -29.55 3.22 42.64
N ASP A 196 -28.77 2.15 42.49
CA ASP A 196 -28.88 0.96 43.34
C ASP A 196 -28.62 1.27 44.82
N GLN A 197 -27.81 2.30 45.12
CA GLN A 197 -27.56 2.76 46.49
C GLN A 197 -28.72 3.56 47.11
N LEU A 198 -29.66 4.06 46.29
CA LEU A 198 -30.81 4.84 46.73
C LEU A 198 -32.10 4.00 46.85
N LEU A 199 -32.08 2.75 46.40
CA LEU A 199 -33.18 1.78 46.48
C LEU A 199 -33.03 0.86 47.70
#